data_AF-A0A7Y4YZ86-F1
#
_entry.id   AF-A0A7Y4YZ86-F1
#
_cell.length_a   1.000
_cell.length_b   1.000
_cell.length_c   1.000
_cell.angle_alpha   90.00
_cell.angle_beta   90.00
_cell.angle_gamma   90.00
#
_symmetry.space_group_name_H-M   'P 1'
#
loop_
_entity.id
_entity.type
_entity.pdbx_description
1 polymer ?
#
loop_
_entity_poly.entity_id
_entity_poly.type
_entity_poly.pdbx_seq_one_letter_code
_entity_poly.pdbx_strand_id
1 'polypeptide(L)'
;IDLRIALLAGPPESFSCVAGTMVQEAFRSSAAIRTACQASIMGNAAALEADLAAAITQSGAKGVTAAGLARHVQTVIQGAFVLAKAEGGDGAAELARDELRHLRRYFEMLLVPQR
;
A
#
# COMPACT_ATOMS: atom_id res chain seq x y z
N ILE A 1 4.69 -4.10 7.54
CA ILE A 1 3.41 -4.60 6.97
C ILE A 1 2.43 -4.98 8.09
N ASP A 2 2.85 -5.71 9.11
CA ASP A 2 1.98 -6.16 10.21
C ASP A 2 1.23 -5.03 10.92
N LEU A 3 1.90 -3.89 11.17
CA LEU A 3 1.23 -2.69 11.69
C LEU A 3 0.06 -2.26 10.81
N ARG A 4 0.22 -2.29 9.48
CA ARG A 4 -0.84 -1.88 8.54
C ARG A 4 -2.00 -2.87 8.57
N ILE A 5 -1.73 -4.17 8.69
CA ILE A 5 -2.76 -5.22 8.86
C ILE A 5 -3.55 -4.99 10.15
N ALA A 6 -2.86 -4.69 11.26
CA ALA A 6 -3.50 -4.45 12.57
C ALA A 6 -4.43 -3.22 12.57
N LEU A 7 -4.14 -2.23 11.72
CA LEU A 7 -4.96 -1.03 11.56
C LEU A 7 -6.23 -1.25 10.72
N LEU A 8 -6.38 -2.39 10.05
CA LEU A 8 -7.59 -2.70 9.28
C LEU A 8 -8.63 -3.29 10.22
N ALA A 9 -9.53 -2.46 10.73
CA ALA A 9 -10.60 -2.89 11.63
C ALA A 9 -11.84 -2.01 11.48
N GLY A 10 -13.02 -2.61 11.64
CA GLY A 10 -14.29 -1.94 11.44
C GLY A 10 -14.68 -1.83 9.96
N PRO A 11 -15.59 -0.91 9.61
CA PRO A 11 -16.13 -0.79 8.26
C PRO A 11 -15.15 -0.08 7.30
N PRO A 12 -15.26 -0.25 5.97
CA PRO A 12 -14.29 0.27 5.00
C PRO A 12 -13.94 1.76 5.13
N GLU A 13 -14.89 2.60 5.52
CA GLU A 13 -14.68 4.02 5.74
C GLU A 13 -13.69 4.32 6.89
N SER A 14 -13.53 3.42 7.87
CA SER A 14 -12.64 3.63 9.02
C SER A 14 -11.16 3.44 8.68
N PHE A 15 -10.84 2.68 7.62
CA PHE A 15 -9.46 2.34 7.27
C PHE A 15 -9.06 2.75 5.84
N SER A 16 -10.00 3.30 5.05
CA SER A 16 -9.74 3.70 3.67
C SER A 16 -8.85 4.95 3.53
N CYS A 17 -8.29 5.13 2.33
CA CYS A 17 -7.52 6.33 1.97
C CYS A 17 -8.41 7.37 1.29
N VAL A 18 -8.55 8.55 1.90
CA VAL A 18 -9.27 9.70 1.31
C VAL A 18 -8.66 10.09 -0.03
N ALA A 19 -7.33 10.24 -0.10
CA ALA A 19 -6.62 10.59 -1.33
C ALA A 19 -6.86 9.56 -2.45
N GLY A 20 -6.84 8.26 -2.13
CA GLY A 20 -7.12 7.20 -3.09
C GLY A 20 -8.55 7.19 -3.63
N THR A 21 -9.52 7.62 -2.81
CA THR A 21 -10.92 7.75 -3.23
C THR A 21 -11.11 8.99 -4.10
N MET A 22 -10.61 10.14 -3.62
CA MET A 22 -10.75 11.42 -4.29
C MET A 22 -10.05 11.44 -5.65
N VAL A 23 -8.89 10.81 -5.80
CA VAL A 23 -8.18 10.81 -7.09
C VAL A 23 -8.94 10.04 -8.17
N GLN A 24 -9.61 8.94 -7.83
CA GLN A 24 -10.38 8.15 -8.80
C GLN A 24 -11.58 8.94 -9.35
N GLU A 25 -12.23 9.72 -8.50
CA GLU A 25 -13.35 10.59 -8.90
C GLU A 25 -12.88 11.86 -9.62
N ALA A 26 -11.84 12.52 -9.10
CA ALA A 26 -11.52 13.89 -9.47
C ALA A 26 -10.35 14.05 -10.46
N PHE A 27 -9.68 12.96 -10.90
CA PHE A 27 -8.44 13.10 -11.70
C PHE A 27 -8.59 13.94 -12.97
N ARG A 28 -9.78 13.95 -13.61
CA ARG A 28 -10.10 14.76 -14.79
C ARG A 28 -10.76 16.10 -14.47
N SER A 29 -11.51 16.19 -13.38
CA SER A 29 -12.32 17.37 -13.05
C SER A 29 -11.59 18.40 -12.20
N SER A 30 -10.53 18.02 -11.46
CA SER A 30 -9.77 18.95 -10.62
C SER A 30 -8.28 18.61 -10.56
N ALA A 31 -7.46 19.45 -11.19
CA ALA A 31 -6.01 19.34 -11.14
C ALA A 31 -5.46 19.54 -9.72
N ALA A 32 -6.03 20.46 -8.95
CA ALA A 32 -5.61 20.73 -7.58
C ALA A 32 -5.83 19.51 -6.66
N ILE A 33 -7.00 18.86 -6.77
CA ILE A 33 -7.29 17.64 -6.00
C ILE A 33 -6.36 16.50 -6.45
N ARG A 34 -6.19 16.30 -7.76
CA ARG A 34 -5.27 15.28 -8.29
C ARG A 34 -3.85 15.45 -7.74
N THR A 35 -3.31 16.66 -7.74
CA THR A 35 -1.96 16.96 -7.23
C THR A 35 -1.87 16.73 -5.71
N ALA A 36 -2.87 17.16 -4.93
CA ALA A 36 -2.90 16.93 -3.50
C ALA A 36 -2.97 15.42 -3.16
N CYS A 37 -3.78 14.66 -3.90
CA CYS A 37 -3.86 13.21 -3.73
C CYS A 37 -2.55 12.51 -4.10
N GLN A 38 -1.92 12.91 -5.21
CA GLN A 38 -0.61 12.40 -5.60
C GLN A 38 0.43 12.65 -4.49
N ALA A 39 0.50 13.87 -3.96
CA ALA A 39 1.43 14.21 -2.89
C ALA A 39 1.22 13.33 -1.64
N SER A 40 -0.04 13.10 -1.24
CA SER A 40 -0.37 12.22 -0.11
C SER A 40 0.04 10.76 -0.36
N ILE A 41 -0.33 10.19 -1.52
CA ILE A 41 -0.05 8.78 -1.83
C ILE A 41 1.46 8.56 -2.00
N MET A 42 2.14 9.44 -2.73
CA MET A 42 3.59 9.34 -2.96
C MET A 42 4.39 9.66 -1.70
N GLY A 43 3.91 10.57 -0.83
CA GLY A 43 4.52 10.81 0.47
C GLY A 43 4.54 9.57 1.35
N ASN A 44 3.45 8.80 1.37
CA ASN A 44 3.41 7.52 2.09
C ASN A 44 4.33 6.45 1.47
N ALA A 45 4.55 6.48 0.15
CA ALA A 45 5.56 5.62 -0.48
C ALA A 45 6.98 6.05 -0.06
N ALA A 46 7.30 7.34 -0.19
CA ALA A 46 8.62 7.89 0.12
C ALA A 46 9.07 7.58 1.56
N ALA A 47 8.14 7.58 2.51
CA ALA A 47 8.41 7.24 3.91
C ALA A 47 8.98 5.82 4.11
N LEU A 48 8.77 4.90 3.16
CA LEU A 48 9.27 3.51 3.23
C LEU A 48 10.62 3.31 2.52
N GLU A 49 11.08 4.28 1.73
CA GLU A 49 12.21 4.06 0.84
C GLU A 49 13.52 3.80 1.58
N ALA A 50 13.76 4.47 2.71
CA ALA A 50 14.98 4.27 3.50
C ALA A 50 15.06 2.84 4.08
N ASP A 51 13.96 2.37 4.69
CA ASP A 51 13.90 1.01 5.26
C ASP A 51 14.00 -0.07 4.17
N LEU A 52 13.35 0.15 3.02
CA LEU A 52 13.41 -0.77 1.89
C LEU A 52 14.81 -0.81 1.27
N ALA A 53 15.51 0.33 1.18
CA ALA A 53 16.89 0.37 0.71
C ALA A 53 17.81 -0.45 1.62
N ALA A 54 17.70 -0.27 2.94
CA ALA A 54 18.46 -1.06 3.92
C ALA A 54 18.18 -2.56 3.80
N ALA A 55 16.91 -2.95 3.66
CA ALA A 55 16.52 -4.35 3.52
C ALA A 55 16.97 -4.98 2.18
N ILE A 56 16.93 -4.22 1.08
CA ILE A 56 17.49 -4.66 -0.21
C ILE A 56 19.00 -4.88 -0.08
N THR A 57 19.73 -3.95 0.55
CA THR A 57 21.18 -4.09 0.77
C THR A 57 21.50 -5.31 1.63
N GLN A 58 20.76 -5.54 2.73
CA GLN A 58 20.97 -6.68 3.61
C GLN A 58 20.64 -8.01 2.95
N SER A 59 19.59 -8.06 2.13
CA SER A 59 19.17 -9.28 1.45
C SER A 59 19.99 -9.58 0.20
N GLY A 60 20.56 -8.57 -0.47
CA GLY A 60 21.19 -8.73 -1.78
C GLY A 60 20.18 -8.90 -2.92
N ALA A 61 18.91 -8.53 -2.71
CA ALA A 61 17.85 -8.64 -3.70
C ALA A 61 18.18 -7.85 -4.98
N LYS A 62 17.96 -8.47 -6.14
CA LYS A 62 18.24 -7.90 -7.46
C LYS A 62 16.95 -7.66 -8.25
N GLY A 63 17.00 -6.76 -9.23
CA GLY A 63 15.86 -6.46 -10.12
C GLY A 63 14.77 -5.60 -9.48
N VAL A 64 15.02 -5.06 -8.30
CA VAL A 64 14.08 -4.20 -7.56
C VAL A 64 14.78 -2.91 -7.11
N THR A 65 13.99 -1.88 -6.81
CA THR A 65 14.46 -0.63 -6.24
C THR A 65 13.61 -0.26 -5.04
N ALA A 66 14.17 0.47 -4.07
CA ALA A 66 13.42 0.92 -2.89
C ALA A 66 12.17 1.73 -3.28
N ALA A 67 12.32 2.72 -4.16
CA ALA A 67 11.19 3.51 -4.69
C ALA A 67 10.17 2.68 -5.48
N GLY A 68 10.61 1.62 -6.18
CA GLY A 68 9.72 0.67 -6.86
C GLY A 68 8.88 -0.13 -5.88
N LEU A 69 9.51 -0.72 -4.86
CA LEU A 69 8.85 -1.49 -3.82
C LEU A 69 7.94 -0.63 -2.95
N ALA A 70 8.35 0.60 -2.62
CA ALA A 70 7.53 1.57 -1.90
C ALA A 70 6.23 1.90 -2.65
N ARG A 71 6.32 2.15 -3.96
CA ARG A 71 5.14 2.34 -4.81
C ARG A 71 4.29 1.07 -4.88
N HIS A 72 4.90 -0.11 -4.95
CA HIS A 72 4.17 -1.37 -4.96
C HIS A 72 3.36 -1.58 -3.67
N VAL A 73 3.92 -1.25 -2.50
CA VAL A 73 3.19 -1.26 -1.22
C VAL A 73 1.96 -0.35 -1.29
N GLN A 74 2.11 0.88 -1.79
CA GLN A 74 0.97 1.79 -1.96
C GLN A 74 -0.06 1.21 -2.94
N THR A 75 0.36 0.65 -4.07
CA THR A 75 -0.55 0.03 -5.04
C THR A 75 -1.39 -1.06 -4.39
N VAL A 76 -0.78 -1.98 -3.64
CA VAL A 76 -1.51 -3.07 -2.98
C VAL A 76 -2.46 -2.54 -1.90
N ILE A 77 -2.03 -1.59 -1.06
CA ILE A 77 -2.89 -1.00 -0.03
C ILE A 77 -4.11 -0.29 -0.64
N GLN A 78 -3.90 0.51 -1.69
CA GLN A 78 -5.00 1.22 -2.36
C GLN A 78 -5.96 0.23 -3.05
N GLY A 79 -5.43 -0.79 -3.72
CA GLY A 79 -6.23 -1.85 -4.33
C GLY A 79 -7.04 -2.65 -3.31
N ALA A 80 -6.41 -3.05 -2.20
CA ALA A 80 -7.07 -3.74 -1.10
C ALA A 80 -8.26 -2.94 -0.54
N PHE A 81 -8.13 -1.61 -0.47
CA PHE A 81 -9.22 -0.75 -0.02
C PHE A 81 -10.35 -0.62 -1.05
N VAL A 82 -10.04 -0.65 -2.35
CA VAL A 82 -11.06 -0.72 -3.40
C VAL A 82 -11.84 -2.02 -3.30
N LEU A 83 -11.16 -3.15 -3.12
CA LEU A 83 -11.81 -4.46 -2.98
C LEU A 83 -12.65 -4.53 -1.71
N ALA A 84 -12.14 -4.05 -0.57
CA ALA A 84 -12.90 -4.00 0.68
C ALA A 84 -14.18 -3.15 0.56
N LYS A 85 -14.12 -2.02 -0.14
CA LYS A 85 -15.31 -1.19 -0.40
C LYS A 85 -16.31 -1.90 -1.31
N ALA A 86 -15.84 -2.70 -2.26
CA ALA A 86 -16.70 -3.48 -3.14
C ALA A 86 -17.37 -4.66 -2.42
N GLU A 87 -16.65 -5.33 -1.51
CA GLU A 87 -17.18 -6.42 -0.66
C GLU A 87 -18.26 -5.91 0.30
N GLY A 88 -17.96 -4.82 1.02
CA GLY A 88 -18.85 -4.30 2.06
C GLY A 88 -19.02 -5.25 3.25
N GLY A 89 -19.90 -4.87 4.19
CA GLY A 89 -20.26 -5.70 5.35
C GLY A 89 -19.08 -6.15 6.22
N ASP A 90 -19.27 -7.28 6.92
CA ASP A 90 -18.31 -7.79 7.91
C ASP A 90 -17.04 -8.39 7.29
N GLY A 91 -17.06 -8.77 6.01
CA GLY A 91 -15.94 -9.39 5.30
C GLY A 91 -14.88 -8.41 4.79
N ALA A 92 -15.23 -7.13 4.64
CA ALA A 92 -14.39 -6.15 3.96
C ALA A 92 -13.00 -5.95 4.58
N ALA A 93 -12.93 -5.86 5.92
CA ALA A 93 -11.65 -5.69 6.61
C ALA A 93 -10.74 -6.91 6.43
N GLU A 94 -11.31 -8.12 6.48
CA GLU A 94 -10.55 -9.36 6.32
C GLU A 94 -10.02 -9.53 4.91
N LEU A 95 -10.81 -9.17 3.90
CA LEU A 95 -10.36 -9.14 2.51
C LEU A 95 -9.11 -8.27 2.36
N ALA A 96 -9.15 -7.03 2.86
CA ALA A 96 -7.98 -6.15 2.77
C ALA A 96 -6.78 -6.66 3.59
N ARG A 97 -7.01 -7.31 4.74
CA ARG A 97 -5.92 -7.95 5.50
C ARG A 97 -5.27 -9.07 4.69
N ASP A 98 -6.05 -9.85 3.96
CA ASP A 98 -5.52 -10.96 3.18
C ASP A 98 -4.59 -10.51 2.04
N GLU A 99 -4.97 -9.45 1.33
CA GLU A 99 -4.09 -8.80 0.33
C GLU A 99 -2.77 -8.32 0.95
N LEU A 100 -2.81 -7.76 2.16
CA LEU A 100 -1.60 -7.34 2.86
C LEU A 100 -0.78 -8.53 3.40
N ARG A 101 -1.40 -9.67 3.71
CA ARG A 101 -0.66 -10.91 4.02
C ARG A 101 0.05 -11.44 2.78
N HIS A 102 -0.57 -11.36 1.60
CA HIS A 102 0.10 -11.69 0.35
C HIS A 102 1.29 -10.76 0.08
N LEU A 103 1.14 -9.45 0.30
CA LEU A 103 2.24 -8.49 0.22
C LEU A 103 3.38 -8.83 1.20
N ARG A 104 3.04 -9.20 2.44
CA ARG A 104 4.02 -9.65 3.44
C ARG A 104 4.81 -10.86 2.93
N ARG A 105 4.13 -11.88 2.42
CA ARG A 105 4.78 -13.08 1.84
C ARG A 105 5.68 -12.72 0.66
N TYR A 106 5.24 -11.80 -0.20
CA TYR A 106 6.07 -11.29 -1.31
C TYR A 106 7.40 -10.72 -0.80
N PHE A 107 7.37 -9.86 0.23
CA PHE A 107 8.60 -9.33 0.83
C PHE A 107 9.44 -10.40 1.54
N GLU A 108 8.82 -11.35 2.23
CA GLU A 108 9.53 -12.48 2.87
C GLU A 108 10.28 -13.34 1.86
N MET A 109 9.73 -13.55 0.66
CA MET A 109 10.39 -14.28 -0.43
C MET A 109 11.45 -13.43 -1.15
N LEU A 110 11.19 -12.13 -1.31
CA LEU A 110 12.07 -11.22 -2.04
C LEU A 110 13.32 -10.84 -1.25
N LEU A 111 13.18 -10.63 0.06
CA LEU A 111 14.23 -10.10 0.94
C LEU A 111 14.91 -11.20 1.77
N VAL A 112 14.95 -12.43 1.26
CA VAL A 112 15.68 -13.54 1.89
C VAL A 112 17.18 -13.22 1.87
N PRO A 113 17.87 -13.24 3.03
CA PRO A 113 19.32 -13.05 3.07
C PRO A 113 20.02 -14.10 2.19
N GLN A 114 20.82 -13.65 1.23
CA GLN A 114 21.73 -14.55 0.52
C GLN A 114 22.80 -15.02 1.51
N ARG A 115 22.95 -16.34 1.68
CA ARG A 115 23.99 -16.96 2.50
C ARG A 115 25.37 -16.79 1.87
#